data_AF-A0A2T1D021-F1
#
_entry.id   AF-A0A2T1D021-F1
#
_cell.length_a   1.000
_cell.length_b   1.000
_cell.length_c   1.000
_cell.angle_alpha   90.00
_cell.angle_beta   90.00
_cell.angle_gamma   90.00
#
_symmetry.space_group_name_H-M   'P 1'
#
loop_
_entity.id
_entity.type
_entity.pdbx_description
1 polymer ?
#
loop_
_entity_poly.entity_id
_entity_poly.type
_entity_poly.pdbx_seq_one_letter_code
_entity_poly.pdbx_strand_id
1 'polypeptide(L)' 'DVWAAAACLYAMLTGCLPRNLQGQDPFLAVLQCDAVPICDRTSAIPKPLAKVIDLALIDNPEIYYKSAVDFKQALLNTIS' A
#
# COMPACT_ATOMS: atom_id res chain seq x y z
N ASP A 1 1.37 -4.59 -11.20
CA ASP A 1 2.45 -5.38 -10.56
C ASP A 1 2.97 -4.78 -9.26
N VAL A 2 3.64 -3.62 -9.27
CA VAL A 2 4.22 -3.02 -8.04
C VAL A 2 3.14 -2.72 -6.99
N TRP A 3 2.06 -2.05 -7.40
CA TRP A 3 0.92 -1.77 -6.52
C TRP A 3 0.33 -3.05 -5.92
N ALA A 4 0.13 -4.08 -6.74
CA ALA A 4 -0.41 -5.37 -6.28
C ALA A 4 0.53 -6.06 -5.29
N ALA A 5 1.85 -6.03 -5.52
CA ALA A 5 2.83 -6.55 -4.57
C ALA A 5 2.79 -5.78 -3.22
N ALA A 6 2.67 -4.46 -3.27
CA ALA A 6 2.49 -3.63 -2.07
C ALA A 6 1.17 -3.95 -1.34
N ALA A 7 0.09 -4.15 -2.08
CA ALA A 7 -1.21 -4.54 -1.52
C ALA A 7 -1.15 -5.92 -0.83
N CYS A 8 -0.45 -6.89 -1.41
CA CYS A 8 -0.20 -8.18 -0.77
C CYS A 8 0.59 -8.02 0.53
N LEU A 9 1.66 -7.22 0.53
CA LEU A 9 2.45 -6.95 1.74
C LEU A 9 1.61 -6.26 2.82
N TYR A 10 0.84 -5.24 2.45
CA TYR A 10 -0.11 -4.55 3.33
C TYR A 10 -1.08 -5.55 3.98
N ALA A 11 -1.67 -6.46 3.18
CA ALA A 11 -2.60 -7.46 3.68
C ALA A 11 -1.92 -8.46 4.63
N MET A 12 -0.69 -8.88 4.34
CA MET A 12 0.07 -9.76 5.25
C MET A 12 0.38 -9.10 6.59
N LEU A 13 0.62 -7.78 6.61
CA LEU A 13 0.97 -7.03 7.83
C LEU A 13 -0.25 -6.60 8.65
N THR A 14 -1.40 -6.38 8.01
CA THR A 14 -2.59 -5.80 8.65
C THR A 14 -3.79 -6.74 8.74
N GLY A 15 -3.81 -7.82 7.95
CA GLY A 15 -5.00 -8.64 7.73
C GLY A 15 -6.12 -7.92 6.96
N CYS A 16 -5.90 -6.70 6.48
CA CYS A 16 -6.89 -5.86 5.82
C CYS A 16 -6.50 -5.60 4.36
N LEU A 17 -7.48 -5.36 3.50
CA LEU A 17 -7.23 -4.85 2.15
C LEU A 17 -6.87 -3.35 2.22
N PRO A 18 -6.01 -2.84 1.31
CA PRO A 18 -5.65 -1.42 1.27
C PRO A 18 -6.87 -0.51 1.08
N ARG A 19 -7.80 -0.90 0.20
CA ARG A 19 -9.04 -0.14 -0.06
C ARG A 19 -10.17 -0.65 0.83
N ASN A 20 -11.00 0.26 1.33
CA ASN A 20 -12.21 -0.13 2.03
C ASN A 20 -13.31 -0.50 1.02
N LEU A 21 -13.68 -1.77 1.00
CA LEU A 21 -14.72 -2.29 0.09
C LEU A 21 -16.10 -2.40 0.76
N GLN A 22 -16.22 -2.06 2.05
CA GLN A 22 -17.49 -2.17 2.77
C GLN A 22 -18.45 -1.03 2.40
N GLY A 23 -19.73 -1.36 2.21
CA GLY A 23 -20.82 -0.38 2.04
C GLY A 23 -20.95 0.23 0.64
N GLN A 24 -20.20 -0.28 -0.35
CA GLN A 24 -20.24 0.18 -1.74
C GLN A 24 -19.95 -0.96 -2.71
N ASP A 25 -20.23 -0.75 -3.99
CA ASP A 25 -19.90 -1.71 -5.05
C ASP A 25 -18.37 -1.97 -5.08
N PRO A 26 -17.91 -3.23 -5.02
CA PRO A 26 -16.49 -3.54 -4.96
C PRO A 26 -15.69 -3.04 -6.17
N PHE A 27 -16.27 -3.00 -7.37
CA PHE A 27 -15.58 -2.49 -8.55
C PHE A 27 -15.43 -0.97 -8.49
N LEU A 28 -16.47 -0.25 -8.07
CA LEU A 28 -16.38 1.19 -7.84
C LEU A 28 -15.38 1.53 -6.73
N ALA A 29 -15.38 0.78 -5.63
CA ALA A 29 -14.42 0.94 -4.56
C ALA A 29 -12.97 0.80 -5.05
N VAL A 30 -12.71 -0.18 -5.90
CA VAL A 30 -11.40 -0.38 -6.52
C VAL A 30 -11.06 0.75 -7.48
N LEU A 31 -12.02 1.33 -8.21
CA LEU A 31 -11.73 2.40 -9.17
C LEU A 31 -11.60 3.79 -8.55
N GLN A 32 -12.25 4.04 -7.41
CA GLN A 32 -12.46 5.40 -6.91
C GLN A 32 -11.84 5.68 -5.54
N CYS A 33 -11.56 4.65 -4.73
CA CYS A 33 -11.04 4.87 -3.39
C CYS A 33 -9.52 4.82 -3.35
N ASP A 34 -8.92 5.74 -2.63
CA ASP A 34 -7.51 5.64 -2.29
C ASP A 34 -7.27 4.51 -1.28
N ALA A 35 -6.02 4.05 -1.21
CA ALA A 35 -5.61 3.13 -0.15
C ALA A 35 -5.67 3.83 1.21
N VAL A 36 -6.15 3.12 2.22
CA VAL A 36 -6.13 3.56 3.62
C VAL A 36 -4.68 3.48 4.12
N PRO A 37 -4.13 4.57 4.70
CA PRO A 37 -2.79 4.56 5.27
C PRO A 37 -2.57 3.39 6.23
N ILE A 38 -1.43 2.71 6.13
CA ILE A 38 -1.19 1.48 6.91
C ILE A 38 -1.17 1.74 8.42
N CYS A 39 -0.75 2.93 8.84
CA CYS A 39 -0.78 3.36 10.24
C CYS A 39 -2.20 3.43 10.83
N ASP A 40 -3.23 3.58 9.99
CA ASP A 40 -4.63 3.58 10.42
C ASP A 40 -5.16 2.15 10.65
N ARG A 41 -4.46 1.13 10.13
CA ARG A 41 -4.77 -0.29 10.36
C ARG A 41 -3.96 -0.91 11.48
N THR A 42 -2.71 -0.48 11.63
CA THR A 42 -1.81 -1.03 12.66
C THR A 42 -0.79 0.01 13.12
N SER A 43 -0.64 0.14 14.43
CA SER A 43 0.37 1.00 15.07
C SER A 43 1.70 0.29 15.33
N ALA A 44 1.78 -1.03 15.09
CA ALA A 44 2.94 -1.86 15.38
C ALA A 44 4.04 -1.80 14.29
N ILE A 45 3.86 -0.97 13.26
CA ILE A 45 4.77 -0.89 12.11
C ILE A 45 5.77 0.28 12.25
N PRO A 46 7.07 0.09 11.94
CA PRO A 46 8.02 1.19 11.90
C PRO A 46 7.62 2.27 10.88
N LYS A 47 7.71 3.55 11.27
CA LYS A 47 7.34 4.69 10.41
C LYS A 47 8.03 4.69 9.03
N PRO A 48 9.33 4.34 8.89
CA PRO A 48 9.97 4.28 7.58
C PRO A 48 9.33 3.25 6.65
N LEU A 49 9.01 2.06 7.18
CA LEU A 49 8.35 1.00 6.43
C LEU A 49 6.92 1.40 6.06
N ALA A 50 6.18 1.99 6.99
CA ALA A 50 4.83 2.49 6.73
C ALA A 50 4.79 3.46 5.55
N LYS A 51 5.72 4.44 5.54
CA LYS A 51 5.84 5.42 4.45
C LYS A 51 6.11 4.76 3.10
N VAL A 52 6.99 3.76 3.03
CA VAL A 52 7.30 3.07 1.78
C VAL A 52 6.09 2.29 1.25
N ILE A 53 5.34 1.63 2.15
CA ILE A 53 4.11 0.91 1.76
C ILE A 53 3.03 1.87 1.28
N ASP A 54 2.78 2.96 2.01
CA ASP A 54 1.77 3.95 1.63
C ASP A 54 2.09 4.60 0.28
N LEU A 55 3.35 4.95 0.03
CA LEU A 55 3.79 5.46 -1.27
C LEU A 55 3.56 4.44 -2.39
N ALA A 56 3.84 3.15 -2.16
CA ALA A 56 3.65 2.11 -3.16
C ALA A 56 2.18 1.82 -3.49
N LEU A 57 1.25 2.26 -2.64
CA LEU A 57 -0.18 2.14 -2.84
C LEU A 57 -0.83 3.36 -3.49
N ILE A 58 -0.06 4.39 -3.83
CA ILE A 58 -0.52 5.52 -4.66
C ILE A 58 -0.54 5.07 -6.12
N ASP A 59 -1.72 5.11 -6.73
CA ASP A 59 -1.96 4.86 -8.16
C ASP A 59 -2.70 5.99 -8.88
N ASN A 60 -3.14 7.03 -8.14
CA ASN A 60 -3.78 8.23 -8.65
C ASN A 60 -2.96 9.48 -8.23
N PRO A 61 -2.58 10.38 -9.15
CA PRO A 61 -2.81 10.35 -10.60
C PRO A 61 -1.98 9.30 -11.34
N GLU A 62 -0.95 8.75 -10.70
CA GLU A 62 -0.07 7.77 -11.31
C GLU A 62 0.58 6.87 -10.26
N ILE A 63 0.96 5.64 -10.64
CA ILE A 63 1.69 4.72 -9.77
C ILE A 63 3.00 5.36 -9.32
N TYR A 64 3.25 5.46 -8.01
CA TYR A 64 4.44 6.12 -7.49
C TYR A 64 5.75 5.43 -7.88
N TYR A 65 5.90 4.15 -7.55
CA TYR A 65 7.08 3.36 -7.93
C TYR A 65 6.92 2.80 -9.34
N LYS A 66 7.73 3.30 -10.27
CA LYS A 66 7.68 2.93 -11.69
C LYS A 66 8.28 1.55 -11.98
N SER A 67 9.07 1.00 -11.06
CA SER A 67 9.70 -0.30 -11.21
C SER A 67 9.67 -1.10 -9.90
N ALA A 68 9.69 -2.42 -10.04
CA ALA A 68 9.84 -3.32 -8.90
C ALA A 68 11.21 -3.15 -8.21
N VAL A 69 12.23 -2.72 -8.95
CA VAL A 69 13.59 -2.48 -8.41
C VAL A 69 13.57 -1.30 -7.44
N ASP A 70 12.93 -0.19 -7.80
CA ASP A 70 12.83 0.99 -6.94
C ASP A 70 12.07 0.68 -5.65
N PHE A 71 10.95 -0.04 -5.77
CA PHE A 71 10.17 -0.46 -4.60
C PHE A 71 10.97 -1.39 -3.68
N LYS A 72 11.66 -2.39 -4.25
CA LYS A 72 12.54 -3.28 -3.49
C LYS A 72 13.64 -2.51 -2.76
N GLN A 73 14.31 -1.57 -3.43
CA GLN A 73 15.38 -0.79 -2.82
C GLN A 73 14.84 0.09 -1.69
N ALA A 74 13.67 0.70 -1.88
CA ALA A 74 13.02 1.48 -0.84
C ALA A 74 12.73 0.63 0.41
N LEU A 75 12.22 -0.59 0.24
CA LEU A 75 11.98 -1.52 1.36
C LEU A 75 13.27 -1.86 2.11
N LEU A 76 14.34 -2.22 1.40
CA LEU A 76 15.64 -2.57 2.02
C LEU A 76 16.23 -1.41 2.84
N ASN A 77 16.04 -0.18 2.38
CA ASN A 77 16.48 1.02 3.09
C ASN A 77 15.72 1.26 4.40
N THR A 78 14.61 0.56 4.66
CA THR A 78 13.86 0.65 5.93
C THR A 78 14.33 -0.32 7.01
N ILE A 79 15.18 -1.28 6.63
CA ILE A 79 15.71 -2.35 7.50
C ILE A 79 17.18 -2.09 7.86
N SER A 80 17.85 -1.22 7.10
CA SER A 80 19.26 -0.85 7.28
C SER A 80 19.49 0.10 8.44
#